data_AF-A0A2M8C1D9-F1
#
_entry.id   AF-A0A2M8C1D9-F1
#
_cell.length_a   1.000
_cell.length_b   1.000
_cell.length_c   1.000
_cell.angle_alpha   90.00
_cell.angle_beta   90.00
_cell.angle_gamma   90.00
#
_symmetry.space_group_name_H-M   'P 1'
#
loop_
_entity.id
_entity.type
_entity.pdbx_description
1 polymer ?
#
loop_
_entity_poly.entity_id
_entity_poly.type
_entity_poly.pdbx_seq_one_letter_code
_entity_poly.pdbx_strand_id
1 'polypeptide(L)'
;EYINRIDERDKNEQPIEYEDYKLGSRANLQFVDFFMKVQKECGFEPEEVFNLYKDIFYKNSLSFELQLVSLGNFPPGILAAMRAYWYLHEKKYPDAVFYVPTVSEDVDHAVDLICDNKNEDGDITEKCLFQIKGRRRAKQAKMYDISDPKQWELLMQAIQVLSDVDQHEHKAAIGRLRDYQQQLQKAAKYPIRAFWVEVIMEE
;
A
#
# COMPACT_ATOMS: atom_id res chain seq x y z
N GLU A 1 1.47 -30.66 -20.60
CA GLU A 1 0.55 -30.31 -19.51
C GLU A 1 1.35 -29.67 -18.39
N TYR A 2 1.20 -28.37 -18.14
CA TYR A 2 1.73 -27.73 -16.94
C TYR A 2 0.74 -26.65 -16.51
N ILE A 3 -0.32 -27.10 -15.84
CA ILE A 3 -1.14 -26.26 -14.98
C ILE A 3 -1.24 -26.99 -13.63
N ASN A 4 -1.22 -26.19 -12.57
CA ASN A 4 -1.39 -26.50 -11.15
C ASN A 4 -0.12 -26.82 -10.36
N ARG A 5 0.40 -25.76 -9.71
CA ARG A 5 0.89 -25.76 -8.33
C ARG A 5 0.82 -24.31 -7.81
N ILE A 6 -0.39 -23.80 -7.59
CA ILE A 6 -0.57 -22.87 -6.47
C ILE A 6 -0.46 -23.77 -5.26
N ASP A 7 0.72 -23.70 -4.65
CA ASP A 7 1.20 -24.65 -3.65
C ASP A 7 0.36 -24.54 -2.38
N GLU A 8 0.10 -25.67 -1.72
CA GLU A 8 -0.67 -25.78 -0.48
C GLU A 8 0.02 -25.13 0.75
N ARG A 9 0.99 -24.23 0.50
CA ARG A 9 1.87 -23.61 1.50
C ARG A 9 1.22 -22.50 2.32
N ASP A 10 0.13 -21.91 1.86
CA ASP A 10 -0.63 -20.90 2.63
C ASP A 10 -1.32 -21.48 3.89
N LYS A 11 -1.36 -22.81 4.05
CA LYS A 11 -2.01 -23.45 5.20
C LYS A 11 -1.09 -23.58 6.43
N ASN A 12 0.22 -23.38 6.27
CA ASN A 12 1.22 -23.60 7.32
C ASN A 12 2.21 -22.43 7.42
N GLU A 13 1.79 -21.19 7.14
CA GLU A 13 2.63 -20.02 7.41
C GLU A 13 2.98 -20.00 8.90
N GLN A 14 4.23 -20.36 9.20
CA GLN A 14 4.80 -20.13 10.53
C GLN A 14 4.73 -18.63 10.83
N PRO A 15 4.55 -18.24 12.09
CA PRO A 15 4.56 -16.83 12.45
C PRO A 15 5.89 -16.22 11.97
N ILE A 16 5.78 -15.31 11.00
CA ILE A 16 6.91 -14.56 10.46
C ILE A 16 7.57 -13.85 11.65
N GLU A 17 8.88 -14.01 11.83
CA GLU A 17 9.58 -13.34 12.92
C GLU A 17 9.59 -11.83 12.68
N TYR A 18 9.60 -11.02 13.74
CA TYR A 18 9.58 -9.55 13.62
C TYR A 18 10.76 -9.00 12.79
N GLU A 19 11.90 -9.69 12.80
CA GLU A 19 13.06 -9.35 11.95
C GLU A 19 12.78 -9.61 10.45
N ASP A 20 12.08 -10.70 10.13
CA ASP A 20 11.69 -11.05 8.76
C ASP A 20 10.64 -10.09 8.19
N TYR A 21 9.74 -9.57 9.04
CA TYR A 21 8.81 -8.52 8.62
C TYR A 21 9.53 -7.26 8.13
N LYS A 22 10.61 -6.83 8.81
CA LYS A 22 11.39 -5.66 8.36
C LYS A 22 12.10 -5.92 7.04
N LEU A 23 12.54 -7.15 6.78
CA LEU A 23 13.10 -7.52 5.48
C LEU A 23 12.02 -7.47 4.39
N GLY A 24 10.81 -7.96 4.68
CA GLY A 24 9.66 -7.90 3.78
C GLY A 24 9.24 -6.48 3.45
N SER A 25 9.07 -5.65 4.47
CA SER A 25 8.77 -4.22 4.32
C SER A 25 9.85 -3.50 3.52
N ARG A 26 11.14 -3.71 3.82
CA ARG A 26 12.23 -3.10 3.05
C ARG A 26 12.16 -3.47 1.57
N ALA A 27 11.94 -4.75 1.28
CA ALA A 27 11.82 -5.20 -0.10
C ALA A 27 10.60 -4.56 -0.77
N ASN A 28 9.41 -4.58 -0.13
CA ASN A 28 8.19 -3.96 -0.65
C ASN A 28 8.43 -2.48 -1.00
N LEU A 29 8.99 -1.72 -0.06
CA LEU A 29 9.26 -0.30 -0.23
C LEU A 29 10.25 -0.04 -1.37
N GLN A 30 11.32 -0.84 -1.48
CA GLN A 30 12.29 -0.70 -2.57
C GLN A 30 11.67 -0.97 -3.94
N PHE A 31 10.82 -1.98 -4.06
CA PHE A 31 10.15 -2.29 -5.33
C PHE A 31 9.09 -1.25 -5.67
N VAL A 32 8.29 -0.81 -4.71
CA VAL A 32 7.31 0.27 -4.93
C VAL A 32 8.02 1.55 -5.40
N ASP A 33 9.12 1.94 -4.75
CA ASP A 33 9.96 3.09 -5.16
C ASP A 33 10.51 2.90 -6.57
N PHE A 34 11.03 1.71 -6.90
CA PHE A 34 11.51 1.39 -8.24
C PHE A 34 10.42 1.61 -9.30
N PHE A 35 9.21 1.05 -9.09
CA PHE A 35 8.13 1.18 -10.08
C PHE A 35 7.59 2.60 -10.19
N MET A 36 7.49 3.33 -9.07
CA MET A 36 7.12 4.76 -9.08
C MET A 36 8.15 5.60 -9.85
N LYS A 37 9.45 5.33 -9.66
CA LYS A 37 10.53 6.01 -10.40
C LYS A 37 10.49 5.68 -11.88
N VAL A 38 10.30 4.42 -12.26
CA VAL A 38 10.16 4.02 -13.67
C VAL A 38 9.01 4.79 -14.33
N GLN A 39 7.85 4.86 -13.68
CA GLN A 39 6.71 5.62 -14.19
C GLN A 39 7.06 7.12 -14.37
N LYS A 40 7.65 7.74 -13.33
CA LYS A 40 7.93 9.19 -13.31
C LYS A 40 9.07 9.61 -14.23
N GLU A 41 10.18 8.88 -14.22
CA GLU A 41 11.42 9.26 -14.91
C GLU A 41 11.47 8.74 -16.34
N CYS A 42 10.90 7.56 -16.61
CA CYS A 42 10.87 6.96 -17.94
C CYS A 42 9.57 7.28 -18.71
N GLY A 43 8.57 7.85 -18.04
CA GLY A 43 7.30 8.21 -18.67
C GLY A 43 6.48 7.00 -19.12
N PHE A 44 6.64 5.86 -18.45
CA PHE A 44 5.89 4.64 -18.78
C PHE A 44 4.45 4.76 -18.31
N GLU A 45 3.52 4.27 -19.13
CA GLU A 45 2.11 4.20 -18.78
C GLU A 45 1.89 3.15 -17.67
N PRO A 46 0.84 3.29 -16.83
CA PRO A 46 0.55 2.33 -15.76
C PRO A 46 0.55 0.87 -16.20
N GLU A 47 0.02 0.58 -17.39
CA GLU A 47 -0.04 -0.77 -17.96
C GLU A 47 1.36 -1.32 -18.29
N GLU A 48 2.29 -0.50 -18.75
CA GLU A 48 3.67 -0.93 -19.05
C GLU A 48 4.42 -1.28 -17.76
N VAL A 49 4.26 -0.46 -16.72
CA VAL A 49 4.86 -0.70 -15.40
C VAL A 49 4.23 -1.93 -14.74
N PHE A 50 2.92 -2.14 -14.91
CA PHE A 50 2.24 -3.36 -14.47
C PHE A 50 2.76 -4.62 -15.16
N ASN A 51 3.02 -4.53 -16.48
CA ASN A 51 3.62 -5.63 -17.23
C ASN A 51 5.05 -5.94 -16.78
N LEU A 52 5.86 -4.90 -16.51
CA LEU A 52 7.19 -5.08 -15.91
C LEU A 52 7.12 -5.78 -14.55
N TYR A 53 6.18 -5.38 -13.69
CA TYR A 53 5.91 -6.06 -12.41
C TYR A 53 5.54 -7.54 -12.62
N LYS A 54 4.62 -7.83 -13.55
CA LYS A 54 4.25 -9.22 -13.90
C LYS A 54 5.45 -10.03 -14.39
N ASP A 55 6.33 -9.41 -15.17
CA ASP A 55 7.49 -10.09 -15.71
C ASP A 55 8.55 -10.39 -14.64
N ILE A 56 8.69 -9.53 -13.63
CA ILE A 56 9.62 -9.75 -12.50
C ILE A 56 9.06 -10.81 -11.54
N PHE A 57 7.77 -10.74 -11.19
CA PHE A 57 7.21 -11.54 -10.09
C PHE A 57 6.37 -12.75 -10.50
N TYR A 58 5.87 -12.84 -11.74
CA TYR A 58 4.97 -13.92 -12.17
C TYR A 58 5.49 -14.74 -13.35
N LYS A 59 6.04 -14.11 -14.40
CA LYS A 59 6.33 -14.83 -15.66
C LYS A 59 7.73 -15.42 -15.76
N ASN A 60 8.74 -14.83 -15.10
CA ASN A 60 10.13 -15.22 -15.31
C ASN A 60 10.80 -15.80 -14.05
N SER A 61 11.90 -16.54 -14.26
CA SER A 61 12.87 -16.91 -13.24
C SER A 61 13.56 -15.71 -12.56
N LEU A 62 13.29 -14.48 -13.02
CA LEU A 62 13.92 -13.27 -12.50
C LEU A 62 13.75 -13.13 -10.99
N SER A 63 12.59 -13.44 -10.43
CA SER A 63 12.39 -13.39 -8.96
C SER A 63 13.36 -14.33 -8.23
N PHE A 64 13.56 -15.54 -8.77
CA PHE A 64 14.51 -16.51 -8.25
C PHE A 64 15.97 -16.08 -8.47
N GLU A 65 16.30 -15.57 -9.66
CA GLU A 65 17.65 -15.07 -10.00
C GLU A 65 18.06 -13.84 -9.18
N LEU A 66 17.10 -12.95 -8.90
CA LEU A 66 17.26 -11.79 -8.03
C LEU A 66 17.22 -12.17 -6.53
N GLN A 67 17.12 -13.46 -6.21
CA GLN A 67 17.05 -13.98 -4.84
C GLN A 67 15.94 -13.33 -4.01
N LEU A 68 14.81 -13.01 -4.66
CA LEU A 68 13.66 -12.42 -3.98
C LEU A 68 13.01 -13.49 -3.12
N VAL A 69 13.10 -13.29 -1.80
CA VAL A 69 12.44 -14.17 -0.83
C VAL A 69 10.94 -13.94 -0.91
N SER A 70 10.16 -15.02 -1.03
CA SER A 70 8.70 -14.94 -0.95
C SER A 70 8.30 -14.71 0.51
N LEU A 71 8.17 -13.44 0.90
CA LEU A 71 7.76 -13.03 2.25
C LEU A 71 6.25 -12.77 2.26
N GLY A 72 5.45 -13.80 2.60
CA GLY A 72 3.99 -13.71 2.73
C GLY A 72 3.31 -12.89 1.62
N ASN A 73 2.67 -11.78 2.01
CA ASN A 73 1.94 -10.87 1.11
C ASN A 73 2.80 -10.02 0.15
N PHE A 74 4.10 -10.30 -0.01
CA PHE A 74 5.04 -9.45 -0.75
C PHE A 74 4.63 -9.12 -2.20
N PRO A 75 4.41 -10.07 -3.15
CA PRO A 75 3.97 -9.65 -4.49
C PRO A 75 2.59 -8.94 -4.46
N PRO A 76 1.55 -9.47 -3.78
CA PRO A 76 0.26 -8.78 -3.68
C PRO A 76 0.35 -7.36 -3.08
N GLY A 77 1.23 -7.13 -2.11
CA GLY A 77 1.44 -5.84 -1.46
C GLY A 77 1.98 -4.79 -2.41
N ILE A 78 3.04 -5.12 -3.16
CA ILE A 78 3.62 -4.23 -4.19
C ILE A 78 2.55 -3.86 -5.22
N LEU A 79 1.81 -4.85 -5.73
CA LEU A 79 0.78 -4.60 -6.73
C LEU A 79 -0.34 -3.68 -6.20
N ALA A 80 -0.78 -3.91 -4.97
CA ALA A 80 -1.80 -3.06 -4.34
C ALA A 80 -1.29 -1.61 -4.21
N ALA A 81 -0.06 -1.44 -3.75
CA ALA A 81 0.57 -0.12 -3.61
C ALA A 81 0.70 0.60 -4.95
N MET A 82 1.13 -0.08 -6.02
CA MET A 82 1.22 0.49 -7.37
C MET A 82 -0.14 0.92 -7.90
N ARG A 83 -1.17 0.08 -7.77
CA ARG A 83 -2.53 0.42 -8.23
C ARG A 83 -3.11 1.60 -7.46
N ALA A 84 -2.85 1.68 -6.15
CA ALA A 84 -3.26 2.82 -5.35
C ALA A 84 -2.54 4.09 -5.79
N TYR A 85 -1.22 4.03 -5.98
CA TYR A 85 -0.43 5.14 -6.47
C TYR A 85 -0.98 5.68 -7.80
N TRP A 86 -1.22 4.84 -8.80
CA TRP A 86 -1.76 5.29 -10.09
C TRP A 86 -3.16 5.88 -9.97
N TYR A 87 -4.05 5.23 -9.21
CA TYR A 87 -5.39 5.78 -8.97
C TYR A 87 -5.34 7.16 -8.31
N LEU A 88 -4.50 7.31 -7.28
CA LEU A 88 -4.36 8.55 -6.55
C LEU A 88 -3.75 9.63 -7.44
N HIS A 89 -2.64 9.32 -8.11
CA HIS A 89 -1.96 10.22 -9.03
C HIS A 89 -2.89 10.67 -10.17
N GLU A 90 -3.56 9.76 -10.87
CA GLU A 90 -4.39 10.18 -12.01
C GLU A 90 -5.70 10.87 -11.65
N LYS A 91 -6.33 10.49 -10.53
CA LYS A 91 -7.74 10.85 -10.27
C LYS A 91 -7.97 11.74 -9.06
N LYS A 92 -7.03 11.79 -8.11
CA LYS A 92 -7.25 12.44 -6.81
C LYS A 92 -6.22 13.51 -6.47
N TYR A 93 -4.97 13.26 -6.82
CA TYR A 93 -3.79 14.04 -6.42
C TYR A 93 -2.78 14.12 -7.58
N PRO A 94 -3.16 14.70 -8.75
CA PRO A 94 -2.31 14.73 -9.94
C PRO A 94 -1.04 15.55 -9.80
N ASP A 95 -1.06 16.59 -8.98
CA ASP A 95 0.07 17.50 -8.80
C ASP A 95 0.89 17.19 -7.53
N ALA A 96 0.57 16.09 -6.86
CA ALA A 96 1.13 15.78 -5.57
C ALA A 96 2.41 14.97 -5.66
N VAL A 97 3.29 15.12 -4.67
CA VAL A 97 4.53 14.37 -4.60
C VAL A 97 4.33 13.15 -3.72
N PHE A 98 4.43 11.97 -4.33
CA PHE A 98 4.33 10.69 -3.62
C PHE A 98 5.69 10.18 -3.17
N TYR A 99 5.70 9.52 -2.02
CA TYR A 99 6.88 8.89 -1.43
C TYR A 99 6.52 7.53 -0.87
N VAL A 100 7.48 6.61 -0.96
CA VAL A 100 7.45 5.40 -0.13
C VAL A 100 7.71 5.78 1.34
N PRO A 101 6.97 5.18 2.29
CA PRO A 101 7.20 5.40 3.71
C PRO A 101 8.55 4.83 4.16
N THR A 102 9.01 5.26 5.32
CA THR A 102 10.12 4.58 6.01
C THR A 102 9.69 3.21 6.52
N VAL A 103 10.65 2.33 6.81
CA VAL A 103 10.36 0.99 7.37
C VAL A 103 9.57 1.06 8.69
N SER A 104 9.83 2.08 9.52
CA SER A 104 9.09 2.26 10.78
C SER A 104 7.67 2.75 10.53
N GLU A 105 7.46 3.65 9.57
CA GLU A 105 6.11 4.08 9.18
C GLU A 105 5.26 2.94 8.63
N ASP A 106 5.85 2.03 7.86
CA ASP A 106 5.18 0.82 7.37
C ASP A 106 4.85 -0.15 8.52
N VAL A 107 5.88 -0.62 9.24
CA VAL A 107 5.74 -1.69 10.25
C VAL A 107 4.97 -1.21 11.48
N ASP A 108 5.36 -0.05 12.03
CA ASP A 108 4.89 0.42 13.32
C ASP A 108 3.63 1.30 13.19
N HIS A 109 3.43 1.94 12.03
CA HIS A 109 2.35 2.91 11.84
C HIS A 109 1.36 2.55 10.73
N ALA A 110 1.56 1.42 10.04
CA ALA A 110 0.64 0.93 9.02
C ALA A 110 0.43 1.97 7.90
N VAL A 111 1.53 2.56 7.41
CA VAL A 111 1.55 3.47 6.27
C VAL A 111 2.16 2.73 5.07
N ASP A 112 1.40 2.59 3.99
CA ASP A 112 1.87 1.95 2.75
C ASP A 112 2.31 2.98 1.69
N LEU A 113 1.81 4.22 1.75
CA LEU A 113 2.15 5.31 0.82
C LEU A 113 1.99 6.68 1.50
N ILE A 114 2.84 7.64 1.14
CA ILE A 114 2.77 9.03 1.61
C ILE A 114 2.64 9.96 0.40
N CYS A 115 1.94 11.08 0.59
CA CYS A 115 1.81 12.13 -0.40
C CYS A 115 1.92 13.50 0.26
N ASP A 116 2.75 14.39 -0.31
CA ASP A 116 2.77 15.81 0.04
C ASP A 116 2.14 16.63 -1.09
N ASN A 117 1.07 17.34 -0.77
CA ASN A 117 0.54 18.41 -1.62
C ASN A 117 1.32 19.69 -1.38
N LYS A 118 1.66 20.39 -2.45
CA LYS A 118 2.46 21.63 -2.40
C LYS A 118 1.73 22.77 -3.09
N ASN A 119 1.96 23.99 -2.62
CA ASN A 119 1.58 25.19 -3.37
C ASN A 119 2.61 25.51 -4.46
N GLU A 120 2.38 26.59 -5.21
CA GLU A 120 3.28 27.06 -6.28
C GLU A 120 4.69 27.40 -5.77
N ASP A 121 4.81 27.82 -4.50
CA ASP A 121 6.09 28.14 -3.85
C ASP A 121 6.85 26.89 -3.37
N GLY A 122 6.24 25.70 -3.47
CA GLY A 122 6.82 24.43 -3.03
C GLY A 122 6.61 24.12 -1.54
N ASP A 123 5.89 24.97 -0.81
CA ASP A 123 5.51 24.74 0.58
C ASP A 123 4.42 23.66 0.68
N ILE A 124 4.56 22.78 1.68
CA ILE A 124 3.60 21.71 1.93
C ILE A 124 2.30 22.31 2.47
N THR A 125 1.21 22.09 1.76
CA THR A 125 -0.14 22.53 2.14
C THR A 125 -0.95 21.43 2.81
N GLU A 126 -0.65 20.16 2.53
CA GLU A 126 -1.29 18.99 3.15
C GLU A 126 -0.34 17.79 3.02
N LYS A 127 -0.30 16.93 4.04
CA LYS A 127 0.34 15.62 3.98
C LYS A 127 -0.71 14.53 4.14
N CYS A 128 -0.68 13.54 3.27
CA CYS A 128 -1.60 12.41 3.26
C CYS A 128 -0.82 11.12 3.54
N LEU A 129 -1.34 10.32 4.46
CA LEU A 129 -0.85 8.98 4.78
C LEU A 129 -1.88 7.97 4.28
N PHE A 130 -1.47 6.95 3.55
CA PHE A 130 -2.39 5.94 3.01
C PHE A 130 -2.04 4.57 3.57
N GLN A 131 -3.04 3.90 4.13
CA GLN A 131 -3.01 2.45 4.33
C GLN A 131 -3.81 1.78 3.23
N ILE A 132 -3.18 0.83 2.55
CA ILE A 132 -3.69 0.25 1.31
C ILE A 132 -4.08 -1.20 1.57
N LYS A 133 -5.23 -1.60 1.02
CA LYS A 133 -5.66 -2.99 1.00
C LYS A 133 -6.08 -3.41 -0.39
N GLY A 134 -5.46 -4.50 -0.84
CA GLY A 134 -5.88 -5.20 -2.03
C GLY A 134 -7.13 -6.03 -1.79
N ARG A 135 -8.17 -5.85 -2.61
CA ARG A 135 -9.40 -6.66 -2.59
C ARG A 135 -9.52 -7.44 -3.89
N ARG A 136 -9.39 -8.77 -3.80
CA ARG A 136 -9.77 -9.71 -4.86
C ARG A 136 -11.31 -9.67 -4.93
N ARG A 137 -11.92 -9.26 -6.05
CA ARG A 137 -13.38 -9.07 -6.29
C ARG A 137 -13.99 -7.67 -6.01
N ALA A 138 -13.20 -6.65 -5.70
CA ALA A 138 -13.75 -5.29 -5.66
C ALA A 138 -14.02 -4.80 -7.09
N LYS A 139 -15.21 -4.22 -7.33
CA LYS A 139 -15.56 -3.65 -8.65
C LYS A 139 -15.01 -2.24 -8.89
N GLN A 140 -14.64 -1.55 -7.82
CA GLN A 140 -14.13 -0.17 -7.85
C GLN A 140 -13.20 0.05 -6.66
N ALA A 141 -12.20 0.91 -6.85
CA ALA A 141 -11.40 1.42 -5.74
C ALA A 141 -12.28 2.26 -4.80
N LYS A 142 -12.01 2.20 -3.50
CA LYS A 142 -12.67 3.01 -2.48
C LYS A 142 -11.62 3.69 -1.61
N MET A 143 -11.95 4.87 -1.13
CA MET A 143 -11.09 5.63 -0.23
C MET A 143 -11.93 6.24 0.88
N TYR A 144 -11.48 6.05 2.12
CA TYR A 144 -12.09 6.62 3.32
C TYR A 144 -11.06 7.52 4.00
N ASP A 145 -11.42 8.77 4.26
CA ASP A 145 -10.61 9.64 5.11
C ASP A 145 -10.88 9.28 6.58
N ILE A 146 -9.93 8.62 7.23
CA ILE A 146 -10.09 8.20 8.62
C ILE A 146 -9.80 9.34 9.62
N SER A 147 -9.31 10.48 9.14
CA SER A 147 -9.24 11.71 9.93
C SER A 147 -10.60 12.39 10.04
N ASP A 148 -11.52 12.15 9.10
CA ASP A 148 -12.92 12.60 9.16
C ASP A 148 -13.78 11.60 9.97
N PRO A 149 -14.44 12.04 11.06
CA PRO A 149 -15.25 11.15 11.90
C PRO A 149 -16.37 10.39 11.18
N LYS A 150 -17.01 11.01 10.18
CA LYS A 150 -18.12 10.39 9.42
C LYS A 150 -17.59 9.30 8.49
N GLN A 151 -16.50 9.59 7.77
CA GLN A 151 -15.86 8.61 6.89
C GLN A 151 -15.24 7.46 7.69
N TRP A 152 -14.70 7.75 8.87
CA TRP A 152 -14.25 6.72 9.81
C TRP A 152 -15.39 5.79 10.25
N GLU A 153 -16.55 6.33 10.62
CA GLU A 153 -17.71 5.52 10.99
C GLU A 153 -18.17 4.61 9.84
N LEU A 154 -18.23 5.14 8.61
CA LEU A 154 -18.54 4.37 7.40
C LEU A 154 -17.54 3.23 7.17
N LEU A 155 -16.25 3.48 7.37
CA LEU A 155 -15.23 2.44 7.28
C LEU A 155 -15.40 1.38 8.36
N MET A 156 -15.69 1.77 9.61
CA MET A 156 -15.93 0.82 10.69
C MET A 156 -17.13 -0.08 10.40
N GLN A 157 -18.22 0.46 9.85
CA GLN A 157 -19.38 -0.32 9.41
C GLN A 157 -19.01 -1.29 8.27
N ALA A 158 -18.21 -0.84 7.30
CA ALA A 158 -17.73 -1.69 6.22
C ALA A 158 -16.82 -2.83 6.70
N ILE A 159 -16.09 -2.65 7.79
CA ILE A 159 -15.23 -3.69 8.37
C ILE A 159 -16.03 -4.70 9.20
N GLN A 160 -17.16 -4.31 9.80
CA GLN A 160 -17.98 -5.21 10.62
C GLN A 160 -18.51 -6.45 9.87
N VAL A 161 -18.57 -6.42 8.55
CA VAL A 161 -19.02 -7.57 7.74
C VAL A 161 -17.91 -8.57 7.42
N LEU A 162 -16.67 -8.29 7.84
CA LEU A 162 -15.52 -9.18 7.67
C LEU A 162 -15.48 -10.26 8.77
N SER A 163 -14.63 -11.27 8.61
CA SER A 163 -14.39 -12.27 9.65
C SER A 163 -13.80 -11.63 10.92
N ASP A 164 -13.97 -12.25 12.08
CA ASP A 164 -13.46 -11.69 13.35
C ASP A 164 -11.94 -11.45 13.34
N VAL A 165 -11.20 -12.34 12.68
CA VAL A 165 -9.74 -12.22 12.50
C VAL A 165 -9.42 -11.00 11.63
N ASP A 166 -10.05 -10.90 10.45
CA ASP A 166 -9.85 -9.75 9.56
C ASP A 166 -10.25 -8.44 10.24
N GLN A 167 -11.36 -8.44 10.98
CA GLN A 167 -11.81 -7.27 11.73
C GLN A 167 -10.76 -6.80 12.73
N HIS A 168 -10.16 -7.73 13.48
CA HIS A 168 -9.13 -7.40 14.46
C HIS A 168 -7.92 -6.74 13.79
N GLU A 169 -7.40 -7.36 12.74
CA GLU A 169 -6.25 -6.86 12.00
C GLU A 169 -6.51 -5.48 11.38
N HIS A 170 -7.66 -5.30 10.74
CA HIS A 170 -8.04 -4.03 10.12
C HIS A 170 -8.21 -2.92 11.16
N LYS A 171 -8.91 -3.19 12.27
CA LYS A 171 -9.09 -2.23 13.37
C LYS A 171 -7.74 -1.85 13.99
N ALA A 172 -6.84 -2.81 14.18
CA ALA A 172 -5.50 -2.56 14.69
C ALA A 172 -4.68 -1.66 13.75
N ALA A 173 -4.67 -1.95 12.44
CA ALA A 173 -3.97 -1.12 11.45
C ALA A 173 -4.54 0.30 11.38
N ILE A 174 -5.87 0.45 11.37
CA ILE A 174 -6.53 1.75 11.36
C ILE A 174 -6.21 2.55 12.62
N GLY A 175 -6.19 1.89 13.79
CA GLY A 175 -5.77 2.49 15.05
C GLY A 175 -4.36 3.04 14.96
N ARG A 176 -3.38 2.21 14.55
CA ARG A 176 -1.97 2.63 14.41
C ARG A 176 -1.80 3.82 13.46
N LEU A 177 -2.45 3.77 12.30
CA LEU A 177 -2.39 4.86 11.33
C LEU A 177 -2.97 6.17 11.89
N ARG A 178 -4.12 6.08 12.56
CA ARG A 178 -4.79 7.26 13.14
C ARG A 178 -3.97 7.86 14.28
N ASP A 179 -3.39 7.03 15.14
CA ASP A 179 -2.54 7.48 16.24
C ASP A 179 -1.30 8.21 15.68
N TYR A 180 -0.67 7.65 14.64
CA TYR A 180 0.46 8.28 13.98
C TYR A 180 0.07 9.62 13.31
N GLN A 181 -1.07 9.67 12.62
CA GLN A 181 -1.61 10.91 12.05
C GLN A 181 -1.80 11.99 13.11
N GLN A 182 -2.38 11.67 14.27
CA GLN A 182 -2.57 12.61 15.37
C GLN A 182 -1.24 13.09 15.97
N GLN A 183 -0.24 12.21 16.07
CA GLN A 183 1.10 12.58 16.53
C GLN A 183 1.75 13.58 15.57
N LEU A 184 1.73 13.31 14.27
CA LEU A 184 2.25 14.22 13.24
C LEU A 184 1.49 15.55 13.23
N GLN A 185 0.16 15.51 13.34
CA GLN A 185 -0.67 16.71 13.32
C GLN A 185 -0.33 17.69 14.45
N LYS A 186 0.10 17.21 15.63
CA LYS A 186 0.53 18.06 16.76
C LYS A 186 1.80 18.86 16.46
N ALA A 187 2.67 18.33 15.59
CA ALA A 187 3.93 18.96 15.22
C ALA A 187 3.83 19.78 13.91
N ALA A 188 2.83 19.48 13.07
CA ALA A 188 2.66 20.10 11.77
C ALA A 188 1.91 21.44 11.82
N LYS A 189 2.28 22.35 10.92
CA LYS A 189 1.57 23.62 10.68
C LYS A 189 0.50 23.52 9.59
N TYR A 190 0.41 22.36 8.93
CA TYR A 190 -0.51 22.05 7.86
C TYR A 190 -1.34 20.81 8.23
N PRO A 191 -2.49 20.59 7.57
CA PRO A 191 -3.29 19.38 7.77
C PRO A 191 -2.51 18.11 7.43
N ILE A 192 -2.61 17.12 8.32
CA ILE A 192 -2.20 15.74 8.09
C ILE A 192 -3.47 14.90 8.00
N ARG A 193 -3.69 14.24 6.88
CA ARG A 193 -4.84 13.35 6.68
C ARG A 193 -4.38 11.90 6.56
N ALA A 194 -5.17 11.00 7.09
CA ALA A 194 -4.94 9.57 6.98
C ALA A 194 -6.09 8.94 6.20
N PHE A 195 -5.75 8.06 5.27
CA PHE A 195 -6.70 7.44 4.37
C PHE A 195 -6.57 5.92 4.41
N TRP A 196 -7.72 5.26 4.39
CA TRP A 196 -7.82 3.85 4.08
C TRP A 196 -8.23 3.69 2.62
N VAL A 197 -7.38 3.03 1.83
CA VAL A 197 -7.58 2.84 0.39
C VAL A 197 -7.78 1.37 0.09
N GLU A 198 -8.92 1.04 -0.49
CA GLU A 198 -9.17 -0.29 -1.03
C GLU A 198 -9.00 -0.26 -2.55
N VAL A 199 -8.10 -1.09 -3.07
CA VAL A 199 -7.83 -1.20 -4.51
C VAL A 199 -8.23 -2.56 -5.04
N ILE A 200 -8.58 -2.59 -6.32
CA ILE A 200 -8.94 -3.81 -7.04
C ILE A 200 -7.65 -4.60 -7.31
N MET A 201 -7.63 -5.89 -6.96
CA MET A 201 -6.49 -6.78 -7.21
C MET A 201 -6.71 -7.77 -8.36
N GLU A 202 -7.79 -7.62 -9.12
CA GLU A 202 -8.08 -8.53 -10.24
C GLU A 202 -6.91 -8.61 -11.23
N GLU A 203 -6.61 -9.84 -11.66
CA GLU A 203 -5.45 -10.27 -12.44
C GLU A 203 -5.44 -9.76 -13.89
#